data_AF-A0AAE7D991-F1
#
_entry.id   AF-A0AAE7D991-F1
#
_cell.length_a   1.000
_cell.length_b   1.000
_cell.length_c   1.000
_cell.angle_alpha   90.00
_cell.angle_beta   90.00
_cell.angle_gamma   90.00
#
_symmetry.space_group_name_H-M   'P 1'
#
loop_
_entity.id
_entity.type
_entity.pdbx_description
1 polymer ?
#
loop_
_entity_poly.entity_id
_entity_poly.type
_entity_poly.pdbx_seq_one_letter_code
_entity_poly.pdbx_strand_id
1 'polypeptide(L)'
;MSNTSIQQLDDVVIKFAGDSGDGMQLTGTQFSNNTALIGNDLSTFPDFPAEIRAPQGTLAGVSGFQLHFSSNRIFTPGDACDVLVAMNAAALKANLKGLKKGGIIIANTDGFDAKNLRLANYPEGVNPLEDGSLANYQLHVMDVTKMTREALKETSLGMKEKDRAKNMFVLGFLYWLYDRSMESTEAFLQEKFGKKPEILDSNLKVLRAGYNFADTVEAFTTRYRVEKARMEPGTYRSITGNTALAYGLVAASQKANLPIFLGTYPITPASDILHELSRFKNFGIRTFQAEDEIAGITSAIGASYGGHMGITTTSGPGMALKGEAMGLAVMLEIPLLIVDIQRGGPSTGLPTKTEQSDLLQAYYGRNGECPMPIISASTPADCFSAIYEAFRISVQHMTPVIFLSDGYIANGAEPWRFPKSADLPAIEVKFKKQLEEGEEHFLPYHRDENLVRPWAVPGTPGLEHRIGGLEKQNITGNVSYDPENHQLMVKIRQEKVDKIADHIPPQKIEVGPEKGKVLVLGWGSTFGAIKSAVLDLLAEGHQVAHAHIRHMRPFPKNLGEILHSYDKVLIPEINNGQLIKIIRDQYLIDAQGYHKIMGVPITKGELITRIKEML
;
A
#
# COMPACT_ATOMS: atom_id res chain seq x y z
N MET A 1 -29.97 -25.71 -24.76
CA MET A 1 -28.70 -24.98 -24.93
C MET A 1 -29.07 -23.51 -24.92
N SER A 2 -28.78 -22.80 -23.83
CA SER A 2 -29.03 -21.35 -23.77
C SER A 2 -28.14 -20.67 -24.81
N ASN A 3 -28.73 -19.76 -25.57
CA ASN A 3 -28.07 -19.07 -26.69
C ASN A 3 -27.27 -17.87 -26.14
N THR A 4 -26.38 -18.13 -25.18
CA THR A 4 -25.67 -17.08 -24.43
C THR A 4 -24.58 -16.47 -25.30
N SER A 5 -24.68 -15.17 -25.56
CA SER A 5 -23.67 -14.45 -26.34
C SER A 5 -22.47 -14.08 -25.46
N ILE A 6 -21.25 -14.10 -26.02
CA ILE A 6 -20.05 -13.64 -25.32
C ILE A 6 -19.70 -12.25 -25.86
N GLN A 7 -19.71 -11.25 -24.97
CA GLN A 7 -19.26 -9.90 -25.27
C GLN A 7 -17.84 -9.70 -24.76
N GLN A 8 -16.95 -9.22 -25.62
CA GLN A 8 -15.60 -8.85 -25.24
C GLN A 8 -15.60 -7.43 -24.65
N LEU A 9 -14.93 -7.25 -23.50
CA LEU A 9 -14.71 -5.97 -22.85
C LEU A 9 -13.20 -5.70 -22.70
N ASP A 10 -12.83 -4.43 -22.71
CA ASP A 10 -11.43 -4.01 -22.50
C ASP A 10 -11.07 -3.96 -21.01
N ASP A 11 -11.99 -3.49 -20.17
CA ASP A 11 -11.82 -3.43 -18.72
C ASP A 11 -13.17 -3.55 -17.99
N VAL A 12 -13.08 -3.91 -16.72
CA VAL A 12 -14.23 -4.05 -15.82
C VAL A 12 -13.83 -3.69 -14.41
N VAL A 13 -14.68 -2.93 -13.73
CA VAL A 13 -14.57 -2.63 -12.29
C VAL A 13 -15.73 -3.25 -11.52
N ILE A 14 -15.42 -4.13 -10.55
CA ILE A 14 -16.40 -4.78 -9.67
C ILE A 14 -16.21 -4.28 -8.24
N LYS A 15 -17.29 -3.86 -7.58
CA LYS A 15 -17.31 -3.59 -6.13
C LYS A 15 -18.15 -4.66 -5.43
N PHE A 16 -17.49 -5.45 -4.60
CA PHE A 16 -18.14 -6.33 -3.62
C PHE A 16 -18.43 -5.53 -2.37
N ALA A 17 -19.66 -5.55 -1.87
CA ALA A 17 -20.05 -4.82 -0.67
C ALA A 17 -21.03 -5.63 0.20
N GLY A 18 -20.75 -5.68 1.50
CA GLY A 18 -21.54 -6.42 2.48
C GLY A 18 -21.13 -6.06 3.90
N ASP A 19 -21.58 -6.80 4.90
CA ASP A 19 -21.15 -6.56 6.27
C ASP A 19 -19.74 -7.12 6.52
N SER A 20 -19.03 -6.51 7.47
CA SER A 20 -17.86 -7.14 8.07
C SER A 20 -18.18 -8.57 8.53
N GLY A 21 -17.46 -9.54 7.97
CA GLY A 21 -17.66 -10.96 8.24
C GLY A 21 -18.40 -11.73 7.14
N ASP A 22 -19.04 -11.05 6.17
CA ASP A 22 -19.67 -11.69 5.01
C ASP A 22 -18.67 -12.23 3.97
N GLY A 23 -17.36 -12.08 4.21
CA GLY A 23 -16.33 -12.65 3.34
C GLY A 23 -16.15 -11.91 2.02
N MET A 24 -16.53 -10.63 1.92
CA MET A 24 -16.32 -9.80 0.72
C MET A 24 -14.84 -9.68 0.36
N GLN A 25 -13.97 -9.52 1.37
CA GLN A 25 -12.52 -9.50 1.20
C GLN A 25 -12.02 -10.82 0.59
N LEU A 26 -12.47 -11.96 1.12
CA LEU A 26 -12.08 -13.27 0.61
C LEU A 26 -12.54 -13.47 -0.85
N THR A 27 -13.77 -13.07 -1.15
CA THR A 27 -14.35 -13.16 -2.50
C THR A 27 -13.54 -12.33 -3.48
N GLY A 28 -13.28 -11.06 -3.14
CA GLY A 28 -12.45 -10.17 -3.93
C GLY A 28 -11.04 -10.70 -4.15
N THR A 29 -10.39 -11.22 -3.10
CA THR A 29 -9.05 -11.82 -3.21
C THR A 29 -9.04 -13.06 -4.10
N GLN A 30 -10.02 -13.95 -4.00
CA GLN A 30 -10.09 -15.14 -4.85
C GLN A 30 -10.30 -14.76 -6.32
N PHE A 31 -11.19 -13.81 -6.59
CA PHE A 31 -11.40 -13.31 -7.95
C PHE A 31 -10.15 -12.60 -8.49
N SER A 32 -9.42 -11.86 -7.65
CA SER A 32 -8.15 -11.22 -8.01
C SER A 32 -7.07 -12.25 -8.37
N ASN A 33 -6.94 -13.32 -7.57
CA ASN A 33 -5.99 -14.40 -7.85
C ASN A 33 -6.33 -15.12 -9.16
N ASN A 34 -7.60 -15.41 -9.40
CA ASN A 34 -8.07 -15.98 -10.66
C ASN A 34 -7.75 -15.05 -11.86
N THR A 35 -7.99 -13.75 -11.71
CA THR A 35 -7.66 -12.71 -12.71
C THR A 35 -6.17 -12.70 -13.06
N ALA A 36 -5.30 -12.75 -12.05
CA ALA A 36 -3.86 -12.79 -12.27
C ALA A 36 -3.42 -14.06 -13.02
N LEU A 37 -4.01 -15.22 -12.72
CA LEU A 37 -3.67 -16.50 -13.36
C LEU A 37 -4.08 -16.56 -14.84
N ILE A 38 -5.18 -15.90 -15.20
CA ILE A 38 -5.63 -15.80 -16.60
C ILE A 38 -4.76 -14.82 -17.40
N GLY A 39 -4.04 -13.92 -16.71
CA GLY A 39 -3.10 -12.99 -17.31
C GLY A 39 -3.71 -11.64 -17.65
N ASN A 40 -4.78 -11.22 -16.97
CA ASN A 40 -5.24 -9.83 -17.04
C ASN A 40 -4.36 -8.95 -16.14
N ASP A 41 -4.29 -7.65 -16.47
CA ASP A 41 -3.79 -6.65 -15.54
C ASP A 41 -4.87 -6.39 -14.47
N LEU A 42 -4.48 -6.04 -13.26
CA LEU A 42 -5.42 -5.82 -12.16
C LEU A 42 -4.97 -4.74 -11.18
N SER A 43 -5.94 -4.09 -10.53
CA SER A 43 -5.71 -3.21 -9.39
C SER A 43 -6.85 -3.37 -8.39
N THR A 44 -6.52 -3.47 -7.10
CA THR A 44 -7.52 -3.68 -6.04
C THR A 44 -7.53 -2.58 -5.00
N PHE A 45 -8.70 -2.39 -4.38
CA PHE A 45 -8.88 -1.52 -3.23
C PHE A 45 -9.77 -2.19 -2.18
N PRO A 46 -9.16 -2.84 -1.17
CA PRO A 46 -9.84 -3.25 0.03
C PRO A 46 -10.33 -2.05 0.83
N ASP A 47 -11.62 -2.04 1.17
CA ASP A 47 -12.28 -0.95 1.89
C ASP A 47 -12.89 -1.49 3.19
N PHE A 48 -12.20 -1.23 4.29
CA PHE A 48 -12.62 -1.72 5.60
C PHE A 48 -13.47 -0.68 6.34
N PRO A 49 -14.53 -1.09 7.04
CA PRO A 49 -15.26 -0.18 7.92
C PRO A 49 -14.34 0.31 9.05
N ALA A 50 -14.64 1.49 9.57
CA ALA A 50 -13.89 2.07 10.68
C ALA A 50 -14.07 1.25 11.97
N GLU A 51 -15.24 0.62 12.15
CA GLU A 51 -15.56 -0.17 13.32
C GLU A 51 -15.29 -1.67 13.09
N ILE A 52 -14.52 -2.29 13.99
CA ILE A 52 -14.22 -3.73 13.94
C ILE A 52 -15.48 -4.58 14.12
N ARG A 53 -16.47 -4.09 14.88
CA ARG A 53 -17.73 -4.79 15.16
C ARG A 53 -18.94 -3.85 15.12
N ALA A 54 -19.09 -3.10 14.04
CA ALA A 54 -20.35 -2.41 13.80
C ALA A 54 -21.52 -3.42 13.73
N PRO A 55 -22.73 -3.03 14.17
CA PRO A 55 -23.90 -3.89 14.01
C PRO A 55 -24.14 -4.24 12.54
N GLN A 56 -24.41 -5.52 12.26
CA GLN A 56 -24.74 -6.00 10.91
C GLN A 56 -25.94 -5.25 10.33
N GLY A 57 -25.89 -4.93 9.03
CA GLY A 57 -26.92 -4.18 8.32
C GLY A 57 -26.85 -2.66 8.52
N THR A 58 -25.83 -2.13 9.20
CA THR A 58 -25.63 -0.67 9.37
C THR A 58 -24.62 -0.12 8.38
N LEU A 59 -24.72 1.17 8.07
CA LEU A 59 -23.76 1.86 7.18
C LEU A 59 -22.32 1.83 7.71
N ALA A 60 -22.14 1.87 9.03
CA ALA A 60 -20.82 1.83 9.67
C ALA A 60 -20.14 0.46 9.56
N GLY A 61 -20.92 -0.62 9.33
CA GLY A 61 -20.41 -2.00 9.20
C GLY A 61 -20.14 -2.45 7.78
N VAL A 62 -20.37 -1.60 6.79
CA VAL A 62 -20.15 -1.93 5.38
C VAL A 62 -18.66 -2.11 5.12
N SER A 63 -18.30 -3.31 4.66
CA SER A 63 -17.00 -3.63 4.09
C SER A 63 -17.11 -3.79 2.58
N GLY A 64 -16.14 -3.23 1.87
CA GLY A 64 -16.05 -3.28 0.42
C GLY A 64 -14.74 -3.89 -0.07
N PHE A 65 -14.78 -4.46 -1.27
CA PHE A 65 -13.58 -4.80 -2.04
C PHE A 65 -13.81 -4.39 -3.48
N GLN A 66 -12.99 -3.47 -3.99
CA GLN A 66 -13.03 -3.09 -5.39
C GLN A 66 -11.92 -3.78 -6.16
N LEU A 67 -12.24 -4.29 -7.34
CA LEU A 67 -11.29 -4.88 -8.28
C LEU A 67 -11.53 -4.26 -9.65
N HIS A 68 -10.47 -3.75 -10.26
CA HIS A 68 -10.41 -3.38 -11.66
C HIS A 68 -9.51 -4.39 -12.38
N PHE A 69 -9.96 -4.93 -13.51
CA PHE A 69 -9.17 -5.81 -14.35
C PHE A 69 -9.35 -5.48 -15.82
N SER A 70 -8.28 -5.65 -16.61
CA SER A 70 -8.25 -5.19 -17.99
C SER A 70 -7.35 -6.05 -18.89
N SER A 71 -7.62 -5.99 -20.20
CA SER A 71 -6.74 -6.43 -21.30
C SER A 71 -5.67 -5.38 -21.66
N ASN A 72 -5.74 -4.20 -21.05
CA ASN A 72 -4.76 -3.13 -21.15
C ASN A 72 -4.09 -2.88 -19.80
N ARG A 73 -3.03 -2.07 -19.82
CA ARG A 73 -2.36 -1.64 -18.58
C ARG A 73 -3.27 -0.71 -17.81
N ILE A 74 -3.50 -1.02 -16.53
CA ILE A 74 -4.28 -0.17 -15.61
C ILE A 74 -3.45 0.17 -14.38
N PHE A 75 -3.72 1.34 -13.79
CA PHE A 75 -2.94 1.85 -12.67
C PHE A 75 -3.79 2.28 -11.48
N THR A 76 -5.12 2.16 -11.59
CA THR A 76 -6.06 2.49 -10.52
C THR A 76 -7.11 1.38 -10.38
N PRO A 77 -7.73 1.23 -9.21
CA PRO A 77 -8.90 0.40 -8.98
C PRO A 77 -10.17 0.87 -9.70
N GLY A 78 -10.10 1.94 -10.51
CA GLY A 78 -11.24 2.54 -11.21
C GLY A 78 -11.98 3.60 -10.39
N ASP A 79 -12.42 4.67 -11.06
CA ASP A 79 -13.15 5.79 -10.44
C ASP A 79 -14.57 5.38 -10.01
N ALA A 80 -15.24 4.59 -10.84
CA ALA A 80 -16.58 4.06 -10.61
C ALA A 80 -16.65 2.59 -11.08
N CYS A 81 -17.43 1.78 -10.38
CA CYS A 81 -17.65 0.38 -10.71
C CYS A 81 -18.68 0.20 -11.83
N ASP A 82 -18.48 -0.84 -12.65
CA ASP A 82 -19.43 -1.34 -13.65
C ASP A 82 -20.46 -2.25 -12.99
N VAL A 83 -20.03 -3.00 -11.98
CA VAL A 83 -20.87 -3.95 -11.24
C VAL A 83 -20.75 -3.72 -9.74
N LEU A 84 -21.89 -3.54 -9.09
CA LEU A 84 -22.01 -3.49 -7.64
C LEU A 84 -22.70 -4.77 -7.14
N VAL A 85 -21.97 -5.56 -6.37
CA VAL A 85 -22.55 -6.68 -5.62
C VAL A 85 -22.89 -6.20 -4.22
N ALA A 86 -24.18 -6.12 -3.90
CA ALA A 86 -24.71 -5.63 -2.64
C ALA A 86 -25.37 -6.77 -1.85
N MET A 87 -24.70 -7.21 -0.77
CA MET A 87 -25.22 -8.29 0.09
C MET A 87 -26.37 -7.85 1.01
N ASN A 88 -26.56 -6.54 1.19
CA ASN A 88 -27.62 -5.96 2.00
C ASN A 88 -27.92 -4.49 1.61
N ALA A 89 -28.99 -3.92 2.19
CA ALA A 89 -29.43 -2.56 1.92
C ALA A 89 -28.38 -1.48 2.29
N ALA A 90 -27.60 -1.69 3.35
CA ALA A 90 -26.54 -0.76 3.76
C ALA A 90 -25.40 -0.71 2.73
N ALA A 91 -24.98 -1.87 2.24
CA ALA A 91 -23.97 -2.01 1.19
C ALA A 91 -24.40 -1.31 -0.10
N LEU A 92 -25.66 -1.48 -0.51
CA LEU A 92 -26.23 -0.76 -1.66
C LEU A 92 -26.15 0.76 -1.41
N LYS A 93 -26.71 1.23 -0.29
CA LYS A 93 -26.80 2.68 -0.01
C LYS A 93 -25.44 3.36 0.05
N ALA A 94 -24.45 2.71 0.66
CA ALA A 94 -23.11 3.24 0.82
C ALA A 94 -22.35 3.34 -0.51
N ASN A 95 -22.63 2.45 -1.48
CA ASN A 95 -21.79 2.31 -2.68
C ASN A 95 -22.50 2.70 -3.99
N LEU A 96 -23.83 2.90 -4.01
CA LEU A 96 -24.59 3.19 -5.23
C LEU A 96 -24.06 4.42 -6.00
N LYS A 97 -23.55 5.43 -5.29
CA LYS A 97 -22.95 6.64 -5.91
C LYS A 97 -21.69 6.33 -6.72
N GLY A 98 -21.01 5.23 -6.40
CA GLY A 98 -19.82 4.76 -7.10
C GLY A 98 -20.11 3.79 -8.25
N LEU A 99 -21.38 3.54 -8.59
CA LEU A 99 -21.77 2.72 -9.74
C LEU A 99 -22.00 3.59 -10.97
N LYS A 100 -21.42 3.20 -12.12
CA LYS A 100 -21.66 3.88 -13.41
C LYS A 100 -23.16 3.88 -13.75
N LYS A 101 -23.63 4.94 -14.41
CA LYS A 101 -25.01 4.98 -14.95
C LYS A 101 -25.22 3.80 -15.92
N GLY A 102 -26.34 3.09 -15.79
CA GLY A 102 -26.59 1.86 -16.56
C GLY A 102 -25.80 0.63 -16.10
N GLY A 103 -25.00 0.75 -15.03
CA GLY A 103 -24.24 -0.35 -14.44
C GLY A 103 -25.13 -1.43 -13.82
N ILE A 104 -24.51 -2.55 -13.47
CA ILE A 104 -25.19 -3.75 -12.98
C ILE A 104 -25.22 -3.75 -11.45
N ILE A 105 -26.38 -4.05 -10.88
CA ILE A 105 -26.56 -4.28 -9.44
C ILE A 105 -26.92 -5.76 -9.24
N ILE A 106 -26.12 -6.46 -8.46
CA ILE A 106 -26.43 -7.82 -7.99
C ILE A 106 -26.79 -7.72 -6.52
N ALA A 107 -28.08 -7.86 -6.18
CA ALA A 107 -28.59 -7.64 -4.83
C ALA A 107 -29.08 -8.94 -4.18
N ASN A 108 -28.62 -9.20 -2.96
CA ASN A 108 -29.11 -10.30 -2.14
C ASN A 108 -30.40 -9.90 -1.40
N THR A 109 -31.54 -10.46 -1.78
CA THR A 109 -32.87 -10.04 -1.26
C THR A 109 -33.04 -10.22 0.25
N ASP A 110 -32.39 -11.23 0.85
CA ASP A 110 -32.40 -11.49 2.29
C ASP A 110 -31.87 -10.30 3.12
N GLY A 111 -31.03 -9.44 2.53
CA GLY A 111 -30.50 -8.23 3.16
C GLY A 111 -31.37 -6.98 3.00
N PHE A 112 -32.60 -7.10 2.50
CA PHE A 112 -33.54 -5.99 2.25
C PHE A 112 -34.87 -6.14 3.01
N ASP A 113 -34.90 -6.94 4.08
CA ASP A 113 -36.03 -6.98 5.00
C ASP A 113 -36.23 -5.64 5.75
N ALA A 114 -37.39 -5.46 6.40
CA ALA A 114 -37.72 -4.24 7.12
C ALA A 114 -36.68 -3.87 8.20
N LYS A 115 -36.01 -4.87 8.80
CA LYS A 115 -34.98 -4.64 9.81
C LYS A 115 -33.71 -4.04 9.18
N ASN A 116 -33.22 -4.63 8.09
CA ASN A 116 -32.03 -4.18 7.38
C ASN A 116 -32.24 -2.81 6.73
N LEU A 117 -33.41 -2.55 6.15
CA LEU A 117 -33.77 -1.25 5.60
C LEU A 117 -33.72 -0.15 6.67
N ARG A 118 -34.29 -0.43 7.86
CA ARG A 118 -34.23 0.48 9.00
C ARG A 118 -32.80 0.72 9.48
N LEU A 119 -31.98 -0.33 9.61
CA LEU A 119 -30.58 -0.21 10.04
C LEU A 119 -29.70 0.54 9.03
N ALA A 120 -30.04 0.46 7.74
CA ALA A 120 -29.44 1.24 6.66
C ALA A 120 -30.01 2.66 6.54
N ASN A 121 -30.90 3.07 7.45
CA ASN A 121 -31.57 4.37 7.47
C ASN A 121 -32.41 4.67 6.20
N TYR A 122 -33.06 3.67 5.61
CA TYR A 122 -34.10 3.91 4.61
C TYR A 122 -35.39 4.40 5.31
N PRO A 123 -36.18 5.27 4.65
CA PRO A 123 -37.50 5.64 5.17
C PRO A 123 -38.39 4.40 5.35
N GLU A 124 -39.30 4.44 6.31
CA GLU A 124 -40.22 3.34 6.57
C GLU A 124 -41.10 3.05 5.34
N GLY A 125 -41.24 1.77 5.01
CA GLY A 125 -41.99 1.32 3.82
C GLY A 125 -41.27 1.50 2.49
N VAL A 126 -40.07 2.09 2.46
CA VAL A 126 -39.29 2.28 1.22
C VAL A 126 -38.28 1.13 1.06
N ASN A 127 -38.45 0.36 -0.01
CA ASN A 127 -37.49 -0.66 -0.44
C ASN A 127 -36.91 -0.25 -1.81
N PRO A 128 -35.59 0.04 -1.91
CA PRO A 128 -34.97 0.47 -3.16
C PRO A 128 -35.04 -0.59 -4.28
N LEU A 129 -35.29 -1.86 -3.95
CA LEU A 129 -35.47 -2.92 -4.95
C LEU A 129 -36.85 -2.84 -5.64
N GLU A 130 -37.81 -2.10 -5.07
CA GLU A 130 -39.22 -2.12 -5.46
C GLU A 130 -39.77 -0.71 -5.78
N ASP A 131 -39.14 0.35 -5.29
CA ASP A 131 -39.62 1.74 -5.39
C ASP A 131 -39.29 2.45 -6.73
N GLY A 132 -38.62 1.76 -7.65
CA GLY A 132 -38.19 2.30 -8.95
C GLY A 132 -36.96 3.22 -8.88
N SER A 133 -36.36 3.46 -7.72
CA SER A 133 -35.16 4.29 -7.56
C SER A 133 -33.94 3.76 -8.32
N LEU A 134 -33.92 2.46 -8.61
CA LEU A 134 -32.86 1.78 -9.34
C LEU A 134 -33.13 1.62 -10.85
N ALA A 135 -34.17 2.27 -11.40
CA ALA A 135 -34.57 2.12 -12.80
C ALA A 135 -33.49 2.50 -13.84
N ASN A 136 -32.49 3.31 -13.44
CA ASN A 136 -31.37 3.68 -14.30
C ASN A 136 -30.21 2.65 -14.29
N TYR A 137 -30.40 1.49 -13.65
CA TYR A 137 -29.42 0.43 -13.49
C TYR A 137 -30.00 -0.92 -13.92
N GLN A 138 -29.12 -1.85 -14.25
CA GLN A 138 -29.49 -3.24 -14.52
C GLN A 138 -29.56 -4.01 -13.21
N LEU A 139 -30.76 -4.13 -12.64
CA LEU A 139 -30.98 -4.77 -11.35
C LEU A 139 -31.21 -6.28 -11.49
N HIS A 140 -30.34 -7.07 -10.86
CA HIS A 140 -30.48 -8.52 -10.71
C HIS A 140 -30.62 -8.87 -9.24
N VAL A 141 -31.82 -9.29 -8.86
CA VAL A 141 -32.12 -9.73 -7.49
C VAL A 141 -32.00 -11.25 -7.39
N MET A 142 -31.39 -11.72 -6.32
CA MET A 142 -31.27 -13.15 -6.02
C MET A 142 -31.30 -13.39 -4.51
N ASP A 143 -31.90 -14.51 -4.08
CA ASP A 143 -31.92 -14.89 -2.67
C ASP A 143 -30.69 -15.77 -2.36
N VAL A 144 -29.52 -15.14 -2.25
CA VAL A 144 -28.24 -15.83 -2.05
C VAL A 144 -28.29 -16.72 -0.80
N THR A 145 -28.94 -16.24 0.27
CA THR A 145 -29.08 -16.98 1.53
C THR A 145 -29.89 -18.26 1.33
N LYS A 146 -31.09 -18.17 0.76
CA LYS A 146 -31.93 -19.35 0.51
C LYS A 146 -31.25 -20.34 -0.42
N MET A 147 -30.63 -19.86 -1.49
CA MET A 147 -29.94 -20.69 -2.47
C MET A 147 -28.74 -21.42 -1.89
N THR A 148 -27.95 -20.73 -1.05
CA THR A 148 -26.82 -21.32 -0.31
C THR A 148 -27.31 -22.41 0.63
N ARG A 149 -28.39 -22.16 1.38
CA ARG A 149 -28.97 -23.15 2.31
C ARG A 149 -29.54 -24.37 1.58
N GLU A 150 -30.19 -24.17 0.44
CA GLU A 150 -30.73 -25.24 -0.40
C GLU A 150 -29.60 -26.13 -0.95
N ALA A 151 -28.52 -25.53 -1.46
CA ALA A 151 -27.33 -26.25 -1.91
C ALA A 151 -26.66 -27.09 -0.80
N LEU A 152 -26.88 -26.71 0.46
CA LEU A 152 -26.31 -27.37 1.64
C LEU A 152 -27.36 -28.14 2.46
N LYS A 153 -28.58 -28.38 1.95
CA LYS A 153 -29.66 -29.00 2.73
C LYS A 153 -29.32 -30.38 3.27
N GLU A 154 -28.54 -31.15 2.51
CA GLU A 154 -28.13 -32.53 2.83
C GLU A 154 -26.87 -32.58 3.73
N THR A 155 -26.30 -31.43 4.11
CA THR A 155 -25.12 -31.37 4.98
C THR A 155 -25.49 -31.30 6.46
N SER A 156 -24.62 -31.85 7.31
CA SER A 156 -24.68 -31.83 8.78
C SER A 156 -24.42 -30.46 9.42
N LEU A 157 -24.02 -29.46 8.63
CA LEU A 157 -23.61 -28.15 9.11
C LEU A 157 -24.74 -27.37 9.80
N GLY A 158 -24.39 -26.59 10.81
CA GLY A 158 -25.33 -25.66 11.44
C GLY A 158 -25.70 -24.49 10.52
N MET A 159 -26.83 -23.80 10.77
CA MET A 159 -27.27 -22.66 9.94
C MET A 159 -26.20 -21.57 9.81
N LYS A 160 -25.50 -21.24 10.90
CA LYS A 160 -24.40 -20.25 10.88
C LYS A 160 -23.24 -20.65 9.97
N GLU A 161 -22.96 -21.95 9.85
CA GLU A 161 -21.88 -22.45 9.00
C GLU A 161 -22.31 -22.47 7.53
N LYS A 162 -23.57 -22.83 7.25
CA LYS A 162 -24.15 -22.72 5.91
C LYS A 162 -24.12 -21.26 5.41
N ASP A 163 -24.53 -20.32 6.26
CA ASP A 163 -24.58 -18.90 5.90
C ASP A 163 -23.18 -18.27 5.68
N ARG A 164 -22.11 -18.86 6.24
CA ARG A 164 -20.73 -18.42 5.98
C ARG A 164 -20.24 -18.74 4.58
N ALA A 165 -20.91 -19.62 3.84
CA ALA A 165 -20.55 -19.98 2.47
C ALA A 165 -21.23 -19.09 1.41
N LYS A 166 -22.13 -18.16 1.81
CA LYS A 166 -22.88 -17.28 0.88
C LYS A 166 -21.98 -16.53 -0.10
N ASN A 167 -20.80 -16.16 0.36
CA ASN A 167 -19.80 -15.46 -0.45
C ASN A 167 -19.24 -16.32 -1.60
N MET A 168 -19.14 -17.65 -1.42
CA MET A 168 -18.77 -18.58 -2.48
C MET A 168 -19.84 -18.69 -3.56
N PHE A 169 -21.13 -18.55 -3.21
CA PHE A 169 -22.21 -18.55 -4.19
C PHE A 169 -22.06 -17.38 -5.15
N VAL A 170 -21.87 -16.17 -4.60
CA VAL A 170 -21.60 -14.96 -5.37
C VAL A 170 -20.33 -15.09 -6.22
N LEU A 171 -19.28 -15.69 -5.67
CA LEU A 171 -18.04 -15.92 -6.42
C LEU A 171 -18.26 -16.81 -7.64
N GLY A 172 -18.97 -17.92 -7.48
CA GLY A 172 -19.30 -18.85 -8.56
C GLY A 172 -20.17 -18.21 -9.63
N PHE A 173 -21.16 -17.41 -9.20
CA PHE A 173 -22.00 -16.62 -10.10
C PHE A 173 -21.17 -15.69 -11.00
N LEU A 174 -20.21 -14.96 -10.41
CA LEU A 174 -19.37 -14.03 -11.17
C LEU A 174 -18.35 -14.75 -12.06
N TYR A 175 -17.88 -15.95 -11.67
CA TYR A 175 -17.05 -16.75 -12.56
C TYR A 175 -17.79 -17.15 -13.82
N TRP A 176 -19.08 -17.51 -13.72
CA TRP A 176 -19.88 -17.73 -14.92
C TRP A 176 -20.05 -16.43 -15.72
N LEU A 177 -20.41 -15.33 -15.06
CA LEU A 177 -20.69 -14.04 -15.72
C LEU A 177 -19.50 -13.52 -16.53
N TYR A 178 -18.28 -13.69 -16.01
CA TYR A 178 -17.04 -13.22 -16.65
C TYR A 178 -16.27 -14.30 -17.41
N ASP A 179 -16.91 -15.42 -17.69
CA ASP A 179 -16.33 -16.54 -18.45
C ASP A 179 -14.99 -17.05 -17.90
N ARG A 180 -14.99 -17.36 -16.60
CA ARG A 180 -13.82 -17.79 -15.84
C ARG A 180 -13.98 -19.21 -15.30
N SER A 181 -12.87 -19.95 -15.26
CA SER A 181 -12.78 -21.25 -14.60
C SER A 181 -12.74 -21.10 -13.07
N MET A 182 -13.33 -22.06 -12.36
CA MET A 182 -13.34 -22.14 -10.89
C MET A 182 -12.10 -22.83 -10.31
N GLU A 183 -11.29 -23.51 -11.14
CA GLU A 183 -10.21 -24.42 -10.72
C GLU A 183 -9.23 -23.80 -9.70
N SER A 184 -8.83 -22.54 -9.90
CA SER A 184 -7.90 -21.86 -8.99
C SER A 184 -8.46 -21.71 -7.58
N THR A 185 -9.76 -21.43 -7.46
CA THR A 185 -10.44 -21.31 -6.17
C THR A 185 -10.69 -22.68 -5.56
N GLU A 186 -11.03 -23.69 -6.37
CA GLU A 186 -11.16 -25.07 -5.88
C GLU A 186 -9.84 -25.57 -5.27
N ALA A 187 -8.71 -25.33 -5.95
CA ALA A 187 -7.37 -25.66 -5.44
C ALA A 187 -7.04 -24.93 -4.14
N PHE A 188 -7.34 -23.63 -4.05
CA PHE A 188 -7.17 -22.85 -2.83
C PHE A 188 -8.01 -23.39 -1.66
N LEU A 189 -9.29 -23.73 -1.92
CA LEU A 189 -10.16 -24.29 -0.91
C LEU A 189 -9.63 -25.64 -0.42
N GLN A 190 -9.11 -26.48 -1.33
CA GLN A 190 -8.47 -27.74 -0.99
C GLN A 190 -7.25 -27.55 -0.09
N GLU A 191 -6.38 -26.58 -0.40
CA GLU A 191 -5.20 -26.28 0.41
C GLU A 191 -5.60 -25.78 1.81
N LYS A 192 -6.56 -24.86 1.87
CA LYS A 192 -6.98 -24.21 3.12
C LYS A 192 -7.82 -25.10 4.04
N PHE A 193 -8.75 -25.87 3.46
CA PHE A 193 -9.76 -26.63 4.19
C PHE A 193 -9.65 -28.15 3.99
N GLY A 194 -8.61 -28.66 3.31
CA GLY A 194 -8.43 -30.10 3.07
C GLY A 194 -8.38 -30.95 4.34
N LYS A 195 -8.02 -30.36 5.49
CA LYS A 195 -8.07 -31.02 6.81
C LYS A 195 -9.46 -31.00 7.47
N LYS A 196 -10.45 -30.33 6.88
CA LYS A 196 -11.83 -30.18 7.35
C LYS A 196 -12.82 -30.51 6.21
N PRO A 197 -13.03 -31.80 5.90
CA PRO A 197 -13.77 -32.23 4.71
C PRO A 197 -15.17 -31.63 4.58
N GLU A 198 -15.92 -31.50 5.67
CA GLU A 198 -17.27 -30.91 5.65
C GLU A 198 -17.27 -29.42 5.27
N ILE A 199 -16.27 -28.66 5.73
CA ILE A 199 -16.11 -27.24 5.38
C ILE A 199 -15.64 -27.11 3.93
N LEU A 200 -14.74 -27.97 3.49
CA LEU A 200 -14.27 -28.00 2.11
C LEU A 200 -15.44 -28.30 1.14
N ASP A 201 -16.15 -29.40 1.37
CA ASP A 201 -17.26 -29.86 0.53
C ASP A 201 -18.38 -28.82 0.47
N SER A 202 -18.72 -28.18 1.59
CA SER A 202 -19.73 -27.12 1.58
C SER A 202 -19.32 -25.89 0.76
N ASN A 203 -18.07 -25.42 0.86
CA ASN A 203 -17.61 -24.30 0.05
C ASN A 203 -17.57 -24.65 -1.45
N LEU A 204 -17.11 -25.86 -1.81
CA LEU A 204 -17.09 -26.31 -3.21
C LEU A 204 -18.51 -26.47 -3.79
N LYS A 205 -19.44 -27.07 -3.04
CA LYS A 205 -20.84 -27.21 -3.44
C LYS A 205 -21.50 -25.87 -3.68
N VAL A 206 -21.31 -24.91 -2.78
CA VAL A 206 -21.92 -23.58 -2.90
C VAL A 206 -21.29 -22.78 -4.04
N LEU A 207 -19.97 -22.87 -4.25
CA LEU A 207 -19.30 -22.27 -5.39
C LEU A 207 -19.90 -22.76 -6.72
N ARG A 208 -20.03 -24.08 -6.88
CA ARG A 208 -20.62 -24.71 -8.07
C ARG A 208 -22.11 -24.37 -8.22
N ALA A 209 -22.86 -24.30 -7.11
CA ALA A 209 -24.26 -23.91 -7.12
C ALA A 209 -24.44 -22.49 -7.67
N GLY A 210 -23.58 -21.54 -7.28
CA GLY A 210 -23.59 -20.18 -7.81
C GLY A 210 -23.32 -20.12 -9.31
N TYR A 211 -22.33 -20.87 -9.78
CA TYR A 211 -22.00 -20.98 -11.21
C TYR A 211 -23.16 -21.58 -12.02
N ASN A 212 -23.72 -22.70 -11.56
CA ASN A 212 -24.82 -23.38 -12.23
C ASN A 212 -26.12 -22.56 -12.22
N PHE A 213 -26.36 -21.80 -11.15
CA PHE A 213 -27.50 -20.89 -11.09
C PHE A 213 -27.41 -19.81 -12.17
N ALA A 214 -26.23 -19.23 -12.36
CA ALA A 214 -26.02 -18.23 -13.41
C ALA A 214 -26.27 -18.80 -14.81
N ASP A 215 -25.90 -20.07 -15.04
CA ASP A 215 -26.11 -20.77 -16.31
C ASP A 215 -27.58 -21.11 -16.59
N THR A 216 -28.35 -21.37 -15.54
CA THR A 216 -29.74 -21.84 -15.65
C THR A 216 -30.76 -20.71 -15.62
N VAL A 217 -30.45 -19.61 -14.95
CA VAL A 217 -31.33 -18.44 -14.95
C VAL A 217 -30.98 -17.58 -16.16
N GLU A 218 -31.95 -17.34 -17.04
CA GLU A 218 -31.86 -16.39 -18.16
C GLU A 218 -31.73 -14.91 -17.71
N ALA A 219 -31.27 -14.67 -16.48
CA ALA A 219 -31.04 -13.35 -15.91
C ALA A 219 -29.98 -12.56 -16.68
N PHE A 220 -29.06 -13.27 -17.36
CA PHE A 220 -28.05 -12.66 -18.22
C PHE A 220 -28.05 -13.37 -19.58
N THR A 221 -28.35 -12.62 -20.64
CA THR A 221 -28.26 -13.09 -22.03
C THR A 221 -26.84 -13.02 -22.58
N THR A 222 -25.94 -12.37 -21.83
CA THR A 222 -24.57 -12.04 -22.24
C THR A 222 -23.59 -12.40 -21.14
N ARG A 223 -22.53 -13.11 -21.49
CA ARG A 223 -21.34 -13.32 -20.67
C ARG A 223 -20.25 -12.38 -21.15
N TYR A 224 -19.41 -11.91 -20.24
CA TYR A 224 -18.35 -10.97 -20.55
C TYR A 224 -17.00 -11.68 -20.56
N ARG A 225 -16.14 -11.35 -21.51
CA ARG A 225 -14.76 -11.83 -21.54
C ARG A 225 -13.80 -10.66 -21.61
N VAL A 226 -12.79 -10.66 -20.74
CA VAL A 226 -11.67 -9.72 -20.79
C VAL A 226 -10.43 -10.50 -21.20
N GLU A 227 -9.89 -10.17 -22.37
CA GLU A 227 -8.72 -10.83 -22.92
C GLU A 227 -7.46 -10.58 -22.09
N LYS A 228 -6.42 -11.40 -22.31
CA LYS A 228 -5.15 -11.27 -21.60
C LYS A 228 -4.53 -9.89 -21.82
N ALA A 229 -3.92 -9.35 -20.76
CA ALA A 229 -3.28 -8.05 -20.84
C ALA A 229 -1.99 -8.10 -21.65
N ARG A 230 -1.74 -7.01 -22.39
CA ARG A 230 -0.44 -6.78 -23.05
C ARG A 230 0.60 -6.38 -22.00
N MET A 231 1.26 -7.38 -21.43
CA MET A 231 2.33 -7.22 -20.44
C MET A 231 3.68 -7.69 -21.00
N GLU A 232 4.77 -7.22 -20.40
CA GLU A 232 6.09 -7.77 -20.69
C GLU A 232 6.13 -9.28 -20.42
N PRO A 233 6.80 -10.09 -21.25
CA PRO A 233 6.98 -11.50 -20.96
C PRO A 233 7.73 -11.72 -19.63
N GLY A 234 7.22 -12.62 -18.78
CA GLY A 234 7.85 -12.91 -17.50
C GLY A 234 6.99 -13.80 -16.61
N THR A 235 7.48 -14.06 -15.41
CA THR A 235 6.72 -14.77 -14.37
C THR A 235 6.14 -13.74 -13.40
N TYR A 236 4.82 -13.81 -13.21
CA TYR A 236 4.06 -12.85 -12.43
C TYR A 236 3.38 -13.54 -11.25
N ARG A 237 3.15 -12.76 -10.20
CA ARG A 237 2.23 -13.10 -9.12
C ARG A 237 1.46 -11.86 -8.70
N SER A 238 0.26 -12.04 -8.17
CA SER A 238 -0.39 -10.97 -7.42
C SER A 238 0.39 -10.70 -6.12
N ILE A 239 0.58 -9.43 -5.77
CA ILE A 239 1.25 -9.03 -4.53
C ILE A 239 0.55 -7.80 -3.94
N THR A 240 0.44 -7.75 -2.62
CA THR A 240 0.03 -6.54 -1.89
C THR A 240 1.23 -5.73 -1.43
N GLY A 241 1.04 -4.44 -1.14
CA GLY A 241 2.15 -3.55 -0.76
C GLY A 241 2.89 -4.01 0.49
N ASN A 242 2.19 -4.39 1.56
CA ASN A 242 2.83 -4.86 2.79
C ASN A 242 3.62 -6.16 2.60
N THR A 243 3.11 -7.09 1.77
CA THR A 243 3.83 -8.33 1.48
C THR A 243 5.04 -8.07 0.58
N ALA A 244 4.92 -7.20 -0.42
CA ALA A 244 6.04 -6.78 -1.27
C ALA A 244 7.15 -6.11 -0.44
N LEU A 245 6.78 -5.26 0.52
CA LEU A 245 7.71 -4.64 1.47
C LEU A 245 8.44 -5.69 2.30
N ALA A 246 7.71 -6.63 2.92
CA ALA A 246 8.32 -7.70 3.72
C ALA A 246 9.30 -8.55 2.88
N TYR A 247 8.97 -8.85 1.61
CA TYR A 247 9.86 -9.57 0.71
C TYR A 247 11.09 -8.74 0.32
N GLY A 248 10.93 -7.42 0.13
CA GLY A 248 12.04 -6.51 -0.13
C GLY A 248 13.04 -6.48 1.03
N LEU A 249 12.55 -6.48 2.27
CA LEU A 249 13.39 -6.57 3.47
C LEU A 249 14.15 -7.89 3.56
N VAL A 250 13.48 -9.02 3.32
CA VAL A 250 14.13 -10.35 3.28
C VAL A 250 15.23 -10.35 2.22
N ALA A 251 14.93 -9.88 1.01
CA ALA A 251 15.87 -9.85 -0.10
C ALA A 251 17.08 -8.93 0.19
N ALA A 252 16.85 -7.74 0.75
CA ALA A 252 17.90 -6.81 1.14
C ALA A 252 18.80 -7.40 2.23
N SER A 253 18.22 -8.00 3.27
CA SER A 253 18.97 -8.68 4.34
C SER A 253 19.88 -9.79 3.81
N GLN A 254 19.36 -10.63 2.91
CA GLN A 254 20.14 -11.70 2.28
C GLN A 254 21.26 -11.14 1.40
N LYS A 255 21.00 -10.05 0.65
CA LYS A 255 22.00 -9.40 -0.19
C LYS A 255 23.10 -8.68 0.58
N ALA A 256 22.73 -8.08 1.71
CA ALA A 256 23.66 -7.44 2.63
C ALA A 256 24.40 -8.44 3.54
N ASN A 257 23.97 -9.70 3.57
CA ASN A 257 24.37 -10.69 4.57
C ASN A 257 24.26 -10.13 6.01
N LEU A 258 23.16 -9.41 6.28
CA LEU A 258 22.93 -8.67 7.51
C LEU A 258 21.57 -9.08 8.10
N PRO A 259 21.54 -9.82 9.22
CA PRO A 259 20.29 -10.26 9.84
C PRO A 259 19.41 -9.09 10.29
N ILE A 260 18.09 -9.27 10.23
CA ILE A 260 17.11 -8.25 10.62
C ILE A 260 16.61 -8.48 12.05
N PHE A 261 16.48 -7.39 12.79
CA PHE A 261 15.65 -7.33 13.99
C PHE A 261 14.50 -6.33 13.78
N LEU A 262 13.26 -6.81 13.81
CA LEU A 262 12.06 -5.99 13.78
C LEU A 262 11.55 -5.78 15.21
N GLY A 263 11.72 -4.58 15.75
CA GLY A 263 11.10 -4.14 17.00
C GLY A 263 9.88 -3.27 16.72
N THR A 264 8.67 -3.74 17.04
CA THR A 264 7.44 -3.03 16.65
C THR A 264 6.28 -3.25 17.61
N TYR A 265 5.35 -2.29 17.63
CA TYR A 265 4.04 -2.42 18.25
C TYR A 265 2.97 -2.65 17.16
N PRO A 266 1.95 -3.50 17.36
CA PRO A 266 0.90 -3.70 16.36
C PRO A 266 0.04 -2.45 16.17
N ILE A 267 -0.03 -1.93 14.94
CA ILE A 267 -0.87 -0.80 14.56
C ILE A 267 -1.37 -0.97 13.12
N THR A 268 -2.67 -0.74 12.87
CA THR A 268 -3.23 -0.76 11.50
C THR A 268 -2.75 0.46 10.71
N PRO A 269 -2.35 0.32 9.43
CA PRO A 269 -2.29 -0.91 8.62
C PRO A 269 -0.90 -1.58 8.56
N ALA A 270 0.01 -1.31 9.48
CA ALA A 270 1.39 -1.82 9.46
C ALA A 270 1.58 -3.24 10.05
N SER A 271 0.65 -3.72 10.90
CA SER A 271 0.78 -5.02 11.61
C SER A 271 1.01 -6.23 10.69
N ASP A 272 0.53 -6.18 9.45
CA ASP A 272 0.71 -7.30 8.51
C ASP A 272 2.19 -7.53 8.13
N ILE A 273 3.03 -6.51 8.23
CA ILE A 273 4.48 -6.64 8.00
C ILE A 273 5.10 -7.55 9.07
N LEU A 274 4.70 -7.37 10.34
CA LEU A 274 5.12 -8.26 11.44
C LEU A 274 4.63 -9.70 11.19
N HIS A 275 3.37 -9.87 10.78
CA HIS A 275 2.81 -11.19 10.48
C HIS A 275 3.59 -11.90 9.37
N GLU A 276 3.88 -11.21 8.26
CA GLU A 276 4.64 -11.78 7.13
C GLU A 276 6.08 -12.09 7.53
N LEU A 277 6.81 -11.16 8.13
CA LEU A 277 8.21 -11.36 8.53
C LEU A 277 8.39 -12.47 9.57
N SER A 278 7.41 -12.69 10.45
CA SER A 278 7.44 -13.77 11.46
C SER A 278 7.52 -15.18 10.84
N ARG A 279 7.12 -15.34 9.58
CA ARG A 279 7.20 -16.61 8.83
C ARG A 279 8.58 -16.87 8.23
N PHE A 280 9.44 -15.86 8.16
CA PHE A 280 10.74 -15.91 7.49
C PHE A 280 11.94 -16.02 8.46
N LYS A 281 11.74 -16.62 9.64
CA LYS A 281 12.80 -16.84 10.65
C LYS A 281 14.00 -17.62 10.10
N ASN A 282 13.77 -18.49 9.11
CA ASN A 282 14.80 -19.25 8.41
C ASN A 282 15.78 -18.36 7.61
N PHE A 283 15.45 -17.10 7.36
CA PHE A 283 16.33 -16.11 6.74
C PHE A 283 17.07 -15.23 7.76
N GLY A 284 17.15 -15.64 9.03
CA GLY A 284 17.84 -14.87 10.07
C GLY A 284 17.04 -13.67 10.57
N ILE A 285 15.72 -13.67 10.37
CA ILE A 285 14.84 -12.58 10.80
C ILE A 285 14.34 -12.84 12.21
N ARG A 286 14.51 -11.84 13.09
CA ARG A 286 13.95 -11.85 14.45
C ARG A 286 12.89 -10.76 14.57
N THR A 287 11.70 -11.14 15.03
CA THR A 287 10.59 -10.23 15.30
C THR A 287 10.35 -10.12 16.80
N PHE A 288 10.20 -8.90 17.30
CA PHE A 288 9.88 -8.57 18.68
C PHE A 288 8.66 -7.66 18.70
N GLN A 289 7.54 -8.20 19.22
CA GLN A 289 6.36 -7.41 19.51
C GLN A 289 6.56 -6.74 20.86
N ALA A 290 6.77 -5.43 20.83
CA ALA A 290 6.96 -4.60 22.00
C ALA A 290 5.63 -4.23 22.67
N GLU A 291 5.73 -3.74 23.90
CA GLU A 291 4.64 -3.22 24.72
C GLU A 291 4.07 -1.89 24.20
N ASP A 292 4.90 -1.07 23.55
CA ASP A 292 4.53 0.20 22.92
C ASP A 292 5.50 0.57 21.77
N GLU A 293 5.23 1.68 21.09
CA GLU A 293 6.06 2.17 19.98
C GLU A 293 7.45 2.64 20.40
N ILE A 294 7.63 3.11 21.64
CA ILE A 294 8.91 3.59 22.17
C ILE A 294 9.83 2.38 22.41
N ALA A 295 9.36 1.35 23.09
CA ALA A 295 10.05 0.07 23.26
C ALA A 295 10.36 -0.60 21.91
N GLY A 296 9.43 -0.48 20.94
CA GLY A 296 9.63 -0.96 19.57
C GLY A 296 10.84 -0.33 18.87
N ILE A 297 10.93 1.01 18.82
CA ILE A 297 12.05 1.68 18.14
C ILE A 297 13.36 1.57 18.93
N THR A 298 13.32 1.66 20.26
CA THR A 298 14.53 1.60 21.10
C THR A 298 15.18 0.21 21.07
N SER A 299 14.38 -0.86 21.03
CA SER A 299 14.90 -2.22 20.81
C SER A 299 15.52 -2.39 19.42
N ALA A 300 14.93 -1.79 18.38
CA ALA A 300 15.49 -1.79 17.02
C ALA A 300 16.82 -1.02 16.96
N ILE A 301 16.93 0.14 17.62
CA ILE A 301 18.17 0.90 17.79
C ILE A 301 19.26 0.05 18.49
N GLY A 302 18.89 -0.65 19.55
CA GLY A 302 19.81 -1.56 20.25
C GLY A 302 20.31 -2.69 19.36
N ALA A 303 19.44 -3.26 18.53
CA ALA A 303 19.83 -4.29 17.56
C ALA A 303 20.78 -3.74 16.48
N SER A 304 20.53 -2.52 15.98
CA SER A 304 21.44 -1.84 15.04
C SER A 304 22.80 -1.56 15.66
N TYR A 305 22.84 -1.09 16.91
CA TYR A 305 24.09 -0.95 17.65
C TYR A 305 24.83 -2.29 17.79
N GLY A 306 24.11 -3.39 18.01
CA GLY A 306 24.63 -4.75 18.07
C GLY A 306 24.98 -5.39 16.72
N GLY A 307 25.03 -4.64 15.62
CA GLY A 307 25.47 -5.13 14.31
C GLY A 307 24.41 -5.85 13.48
N HIS A 308 23.13 -5.71 13.82
CA HIS A 308 22.01 -6.18 12.98
C HIS A 308 21.43 -5.01 12.18
N MET A 309 20.52 -5.28 11.24
CA MET A 309 19.65 -4.25 10.70
C MET A 309 18.42 -4.08 11.60
N GLY A 310 18.36 -2.99 12.35
CA GLY A 310 17.18 -2.60 13.12
C GLY A 310 16.08 -2.05 12.21
N ILE A 311 14.85 -2.51 12.45
CA ILE A 311 13.65 -2.07 11.73
C ILE A 311 12.53 -1.84 12.74
N THR A 312 11.72 -0.81 12.52
CA THR A 312 10.45 -0.60 13.23
C THR A 312 9.37 -0.23 12.23
N THR A 313 8.15 -0.75 12.43
CA THR A 313 6.99 -0.50 11.57
C THR A 313 5.92 0.25 12.35
N THR A 314 5.22 1.19 11.73
CA THR A 314 4.27 2.05 12.43
C THR A 314 3.30 2.78 11.48
N SER A 315 2.53 3.70 12.05
CA SER A 315 1.70 4.69 11.35
C SER A 315 1.78 6.03 12.10
N GLY A 316 1.14 7.11 11.61
CA GLY A 316 1.23 8.47 12.16
C GLY A 316 1.29 8.63 13.69
N PRO A 317 0.39 8.02 14.49
CA PRO A 317 0.46 8.12 15.97
C PRO A 317 1.75 7.56 16.54
N GLY A 318 2.18 6.41 16.02
CA GLY A 318 3.40 5.76 16.47
C GLY A 318 4.67 6.47 15.96
N MET A 319 4.62 7.12 14.80
CA MET A 319 5.66 8.07 14.38
C MET A 319 5.86 9.18 15.41
N ALA A 320 4.77 9.70 15.99
CA ALA A 320 4.85 10.78 16.98
C ALA A 320 5.55 10.30 18.26
N LEU A 321 5.19 9.11 18.75
CA LEU A 321 5.82 8.50 19.92
C LEU A 321 7.30 8.16 19.72
N LYS A 322 7.71 7.86 18.47
CA LYS A 322 9.09 7.51 18.12
C LYS A 322 10.02 8.71 17.92
N GLY A 323 9.51 9.94 17.92
CA GLY A 323 10.26 11.15 17.52
C GLY A 323 11.56 11.36 18.30
N GLU A 324 11.57 11.14 19.62
CA GLU A 324 12.76 11.25 20.46
C GLU A 324 13.82 10.20 20.08
N ALA A 325 13.40 8.94 19.95
CA ALA A 325 14.29 7.84 19.61
C ALA A 325 14.83 7.94 18.16
N MET A 326 14.07 8.51 17.23
CA MET A 326 14.58 8.88 15.90
C MET A 326 15.73 9.89 16.01
N GLY A 327 15.59 10.90 16.87
CA GLY A 327 16.65 11.86 17.18
C GLY A 327 17.90 11.16 17.73
N LEU A 328 17.70 10.21 18.65
CA LEU A 328 18.80 9.38 19.16
C LEU A 328 19.49 8.60 18.02
N ALA A 329 18.75 7.93 17.14
CA ALA A 329 19.34 7.18 16.03
C ALA A 329 20.18 8.06 15.07
N VAL A 330 19.73 9.29 14.79
CA VAL A 330 20.52 10.28 14.02
C VAL A 330 21.80 10.65 14.77
N MET A 331 21.70 10.92 16.08
CA MET A 331 22.85 11.29 16.91
C MET A 331 23.88 10.16 17.01
N LEU A 332 23.42 8.91 17.07
CA LEU A 332 24.27 7.72 17.10
C LEU A 332 24.90 7.40 15.74
N GLU A 333 24.32 7.92 14.64
CA GLU A 333 24.72 7.62 13.26
C GLU A 333 24.76 6.11 12.99
N ILE A 334 23.62 5.45 13.22
CA ILE A 334 23.42 4.01 13.02
C ILE A 334 22.36 3.74 11.95
N PRO A 335 22.43 2.60 11.24
CA PRO A 335 21.40 2.21 10.28
C PRO A 335 20.13 1.82 11.04
N LEU A 336 18.98 2.29 10.58
CA LEU A 336 17.66 1.99 11.14
C LEU A 336 16.60 2.27 10.08
N LEU A 337 15.66 1.34 9.87
CA LEU A 337 14.48 1.63 9.05
C LEU A 337 13.28 1.92 9.92
N ILE A 338 12.66 3.07 9.69
CA ILE A 338 11.36 3.44 10.24
C ILE A 338 10.35 3.37 9.11
N VAL A 339 9.51 2.35 9.11
CA VAL A 339 8.48 2.12 8.10
C VAL A 339 7.17 2.71 8.60
N ASP A 340 6.73 3.78 7.96
CA ASP A 340 5.46 4.47 8.23
C ASP A 340 4.45 4.15 7.15
N ILE A 341 3.43 3.36 7.52
CA ILE A 341 2.28 3.11 6.64
C ILE A 341 1.19 4.11 7.03
N GLN A 342 1.14 5.21 6.29
CA GLN A 342 0.28 6.35 6.58
C GLN A 342 -1.22 5.99 6.52
N ARG A 343 -2.00 6.63 7.36
CA ARG A 343 -3.47 6.50 7.46
C ARG A 343 -4.09 7.84 7.82
N GLY A 344 -5.41 7.98 7.72
CA GLY A 344 -6.09 9.24 8.04
C GLY A 344 -5.81 9.70 9.47
N GLY A 345 -5.35 10.95 9.63
CA GLY A 345 -5.12 11.62 10.92
C GLY A 345 -6.19 12.69 11.23
N PRO A 346 -5.93 13.59 12.21
CA PRO A 346 -4.87 13.55 13.22
C PRO A 346 -5.22 12.64 14.41
N SER A 347 -4.29 12.46 15.36
CA SER A 347 -4.46 11.57 16.52
C SER A 347 -4.84 10.15 16.07
N THR A 348 -5.83 9.49 16.69
CA THR A 348 -6.32 8.18 16.21
C THR A 348 -6.78 8.24 14.75
N GLY A 349 -7.42 9.35 14.37
CA GLY A 349 -7.90 9.63 13.03
C GLY A 349 -8.85 8.58 12.47
N LEU A 350 -8.56 8.12 11.25
CA LEU A 350 -9.32 7.13 10.50
C LEU A 350 -8.42 5.90 10.21
N PRO A 351 -8.28 4.96 11.16
CA PRO A 351 -7.27 3.89 11.06
C PRO A 351 -7.32 3.02 9.80
N THR A 352 -8.50 2.90 9.19
CA THR A 352 -8.75 2.08 8.00
C THR A 352 -8.81 2.87 6.70
N LYS A 353 -8.63 4.20 6.75
CA LYS A 353 -8.68 5.08 5.58
C LYS A 353 -7.29 5.55 5.20
N THR A 354 -7.09 5.67 3.89
CA THR A 354 -5.80 6.10 3.31
C THR A 354 -5.67 7.61 3.37
N GLU A 355 -4.48 8.09 3.74
CA GLU A 355 -4.11 9.49 3.69
C GLU A 355 -2.59 9.59 3.62
N GLN A 356 -2.08 10.70 3.09
CA GLN A 356 -0.64 10.96 2.94
C GLN A 356 -0.22 12.15 3.80
N SER A 357 -0.67 12.17 5.05
CA SER A 357 -0.64 13.34 5.93
C SER A 357 0.59 13.43 6.83
N ASP A 358 1.57 12.52 6.70
CA ASP A 358 2.65 12.41 7.68
C ASP A 358 4.00 12.89 7.13
N LEU A 359 4.06 13.41 5.89
CA LEU A 359 5.30 13.90 5.26
C LEU A 359 5.99 15.00 6.08
N LEU A 360 5.26 16.01 6.57
CA LEU A 360 5.86 17.06 7.40
C LEU A 360 6.33 16.53 8.76
N GLN A 361 5.62 15.54 9.33
CA GLN A 361 6.07 14.86 10.54
C GLN A 361 7.36 14.06 10.27
N ALA A 362 7.45 13.39 9.11
CA ALA A 362 8.66 12.70 8.67
C ALA A 362 9.82 13.69 8.39
N TYR A 363 9.55 14.89 7.88
CA TYR A 363 10.58 15.91 7.61
C TYR A 363 11.07 16.64 8.87
N TYR A 364 10.14 17.07 9.73
CA TYR A 364 10.39 18.07 10.78
C TYR A 364 9.93 17.62 12.18
N GLY A 365 9.40 16.41 12.35
CA GLY A 365 8.79 15.96 13.61
C GLY A 365 9.76 15.63 14.75
N ARG A 366 11.05 15.97 14.64
CA ARG A 366 12.07 15.75 15.69
C ARG A 366 12.58 17.08 16.22
N ASN A 367 13.07 17.08 17.46
CA ASN A 367 13.67 18.26 18.08
C ASN A 367 15.08 18.55 17.52
N GLY A 368 15.41 19.84 17.39
CA GLY A 368 16.71 20.31 16.89
C GLY A 368 16.96 20.04 15.40
N GLU A 369 18.16 20.35 14.94
CA GLU A 369 18.62 20.07 13.57
C GLU A 369 18.90 18.57 13.41
N CYS A 370 17.85 17.84 13.07
CA CYS A 370 17.86 16.40 12.94
C CYS A 370 17.46 16.06 11.50
N PRO A 371 18.41 15.91 10.55
CA PRO A 371 18.11 15.49 9.18
C PRO A 371 17.99 13.97 9.08
N MET A 372 17.08 13.49 8.23
CA MET A 372 16.91 12.05 7.97
C MET A 372 16.47 11.85 6.53
N PRO A 373 17.01 10.84 5.81
CA PRO A 373 16.53 10.51 4.48
C PRO A 373 15.11 9.94 4.52
N ILE A 374 14.34 10.23 3.48
CA ILE A 374 12.93 9.83 3.36
C ILE A 374 12.71 9.26 1.96
N ILE A 375 12.16 8.05 1.90
CA ILE A 375 11.83 7.35 0.65
C ILE A 375 10.36 6.99 0.67
N SER A 376 9.66 7.14 -0.46
CA SER A 376 8.26 6.75 -0.60
C SER A 376 8.07 5.72 -1.72
N ALA A 377 7.20 4.73 -1.48
CA ALA A 377 6.76 3.79 -2.50
C ALA A 377 5.60 4.37 -3.32
N SER A 378 5.52 4.02 -4.60
CA SER A 378 4.50 4.55 -5.54
C SER A 378 3.35 3.60 -5.85
N THR A 379 3.60 2.28 -5.76
CA THR A 379 2.62 1.22 -6.05
C THR A 379 2.83 0.00 -5.13
N PRO A 380 1.87 -0.94 -5.04
CA PRO A 380 2.04 -2.17 -4.26
C PRO A 380 3.30 -2.97 -4.62
N ALA A 381 3.62 -3.16 -5.90
CA ALA A 381 4.83 -3.87 -6.31
C ALA A 381 6.09 -3.06 -6.02
N ASP A 382 6.03 -1.72 -6.16
CA ASP A 382 7.16 -0.83 -5.92
C ASP A 382 7.63 -0.83 -4.46
N CYS A 383 6.77 -1.19 -3.50
CA CYS A 383 7.16 -1.40 -2.11
C CYS A 383 8.38 -2.31 -1.96
N PHE A 384 8.52 -3.34 -2.81
CA PHE A 384 9.70 -4.22 -2.81
C PHE A 384 10.98 -3.45 -3.14
N SER A 385 10.98 -2.69 -4.23
CA SER A 385 12.18 -1.99 -4.71
C SER A 385 12.51 -0.76 -3.88
N ALA A 386 11.49 -0.03 -3.42
CA ALA A 386 11.66 1.17 -2.62
C ALA A 386 12.19 0.85 -1.21
N ILE A 387 11.72 -0.23 -0.55
CA ILE A 387 12.27 -0.62 0.76
C ILE A 387 13.67 -1.22 0.64
N TYR A 388 13.96 -1.91 -0.47
CA TYR A 388 15.29 -2.40 -0.78
C TYR A 388 16.30 -1.24 -0.88
N GLU A 389 15.90 -0.17 -1.57
CA GLU A 389 16.69 1.06 -1.67
C GLU A 389 16.84 1.76 -0.31
N ALA A 390 15.77 1.82 0.49
CA ALA A 390 15.84 2.37 1.85
C ALA A 390 16.83 1.62 2.74
N PHE A 391 16.83 0.29 2.66
CA PHE A 391 17.79 -0.57 3.37
C PHE A 391 19.21 -0.24 2.93
N ARG A 392 19.46 -0.19 1.61
CA ARG A 392 20.76 0.14 1.05
C ARG A 392 21.26 1.50 1.56
N ILE A 393 20.44 2.55 1.45
CA ILE A 393 20.81 3.90 1.88
C ILE A 393 21.11 3.91 3.38
N SER A 394 20.26 3.30 4.20
CA SER A 394 20.43 3.30 5.66
C SER A 394 21.75 2.67 6.09
N VAL A 395 22.10 1.54 5.49
CA VAL A 395 23.35 0.81 5.76
C VAL A 395 24.57 1.54 5.21
N GLN A 396 24.56 1.90 3.93
CA GLN A 396 25.74 2.48 3.27
C GLN A 396 26.05 3.91 3.74
N HIS A 397 25.05 4.65 4.25
CA HIS A 397 25.23 6.00 4.79
C HIS A 397 25.17 6.07 6.32
N MET A 398 25.08 4.94 7.03
CA MET A 398 25.01 4.85 8.49
C MET A 398 24.07 5.91 9.09
N THR A 399 22.81 5.85 8.68
CA THR A 399 21.77 6.80 9.10
C THR A 399 20.43 6.09 9.22
N PRO A 400 19.56 6.49 10.17
CA PRO A 400 18.16 6.10 10.10
C PRO A 400 17.54 6.60 8.79
N VAL A 401 16.56 5.87 8.24
CA VAL A 401 15.80 6.23 7.04
C VAL A 401 14.32 6.01 7.32
N ILE A 402 13.49 7.01 6.98
CA ILE A 402 12.03 6.87 6.99
C ILE A 402 11.57 6.36 5.63
N PHE A 403 10.77 5.30 5.65
CA PHE A 403 10.09 4.78 4.48
C PHE A 403 8.59 5.06 4.60
N LEU A 404 8.03 5.76 3.61
CA LEU A 404 6.62 6.15 3.55
C LEU A 404 5.84 5.27 2.55
N SER A 405 4.79 4.64 3.06
CA SER A 405 3.70 4.08 2.27
C SER A 405 2.37 4.63 2.81
N ASP A 406 1.25 4.12 2.33
CA ASP A 406 -0.08 4.50 2.83
C ASP A 406 -1.05 3.31 2.77
N GLY A 407 -2.20 3.43 3.42
CA GLY A 407 -3.21 2.38 3.49
C GLY A 407 -3.70 1.90 2.11
N TYR A 408 -3.65 2.75 1.08
CA TYR A 408 -4.01 2.35 -0.29
C TYR A 408 -2.95 1.43 -0.90
N ILE A 409 -1.67 1.81 -0.83
CA ILE A 409 -0.57 0.97 -1.35
C ILE A 409 -0.44 -0.32 -0.55
N ALA A 410 -0.50 -0.22 0.79
CA ALA A 410 -0.26 -1.33 1.69
C ALA A 410 -1.24 -2.50 1.48
N ASN A 411 -2.52 -2.17 1.27
CA ASN A 411 -3.61 -3.14 1.12
C ASN A 411 -3.93 -3.46 -0.35
N GLY A 412 -3.67 -2.53 -1.27
CA GLY A 412 -3.90 -2.73 -2.69
C GLY A 412 -2.98 -3.81 -3.27
N ALA A 413 -3.43 -4.45 -4.34
CA ALA A 413 -2.70 -5.48 -5.06
C ALA A 413 -2.59 -5.16 -6.55
N GLU A 414 -1.49 -5.61 -7.16
CA GLU A 414 -1.27 -5.54 -8.60
C GLU A 414 -0.41 -6.74 -9.08
N PRO A 415 -0.35 -7.03 -10.38
CA PRO A 415 0.55 -8.03 -10.93
C PRO A 415 2.01 -7.58 -10.79
N TRP A 416 2.81 -8.40 -10.11
CA TRP A 416 4.23 -8.15 -9.90
C TRP A 416 5.09 -9.15 -10.66
N ARG A 417 5.90 -8.61 -11.59
CA ARG A 417 7.02 -9.33 -12.20
C ARG A 417 8.17 -9.38 -11.19
N PHE A 418 8.24 -10.46 -10.43
CA PHE A 418 9.23 -10.55 -9.36
C PHE A 418 10.65 -10.72 -9.93
N PRO A 419 11.66 -10.07 -9.33
CA PRO A 419 13.04 -10.19 -9.77
C PRO A 419 13.63 -11.54 -9.35
N LYS A 420 14.69 -11.98 -10.03
CA LYS A 420 15.52 -13.08 -9.53
C LYS A 420 16.54 -12.51 -8.55
N SER A 421 16.90 -13.31 -7.54
CA SER A 421 17.89 -12.89 -6.54
C SER A 421 19.22 -12.46 -7.17
N ALA A 422 19.67 -13.13 -8.25
CA ALA A 422 20.90 -12.77 -8.96
C ALA A 422 20.88 -11.35 -9.56
N ASP A 423 19.70 -10.86 -9.96
CA ASP A 423 19.53 -9.57 -10.66
C ASP A 423 19.44 -8.38 -9.69
N LEU A 424 19.29 -8.65 -8.39
CA LEU A 424 19.24 -7.62 -7.36
C LEU A 424 20.64 -7.05 -7.09
N PRO A 425 20.79 -5.70 -7.00
CA PRO A 425 22.06 -5.05 -6.70
C PRO A 425 22.74 -5.60 -5.43
N ALA A 426 24.04 -5.37 -5.27
CA ALA A 426 24.70 -5.65 -4.00
C ALA A 426 24.38 -4.54 -2.99
N ILE A 427 24.30 -4.90 -1.70
CA ILE A 427 24.28 -3.94 -0.59
C ILE A 427 25.56 -4.15 0.20
N GLU A 428 26.47 -3.19 0.15
CA GLU A 428 27.75 -3.29 0.86
C GLU A 428 27.57 -2.97 2.34
N VAL A 429 28.00 -3.89 3.20
CA VAL A 429 28.09 -3.69 4.65
C VAL A 429 29.56 -3.69 5.03
N LYS A 430 30.03 -2.62 5.70
CA LYS A 430 31.42 -2.47 6.14
C LYS A 430 31.48 -2.33 7.65
N PHE A 431 31.85 -3.42 8.32
CA PHE A 431 32.18 -3.39 9.75
C PHE A 431 33.67 -3.12 9.94
N LYS A 432 33.99 -2.22 10.87
CA LYS A 432 35.36 -2.07 11.41
C LYS A 432 35.62 -3.26 12.34
N LYS A 433 36.64 -4.06 12.03
CA LYS A 433 36.95 -5.33 12.73
C LYS A 433 38.19 -5.26 13.61
N GLN A 434 39.08 -4.30 13.35
CA GLN A 434 40.32 -4.08 14.07
C GLN A 434 40.81 -2.65 13.82
N LEU A 435 41.77 -2.20 14.63
CA LEU A 435 42.52 -0.98 14.37
C LEU A 435 43.35 -1.13 13.10
N GLU A 436 43.44 -0.06 12.33
CA GLU A 436 44.34 0.04 11.17
C GLU A 436 45.77 0.29 11.62
N GLU A 437 46.73 0.04 10.72
CA GLU A 437 48.14 0.28 11.00
C GLU A 437 48.37 1.78 11.28
N GLY A 438 48.89 2.09 12.47
CA GLY A 438 49.07 3.46 12.95
C GLY A 438 47.88 4.05 13.72
N GLU A 439 46.75 3.35 13.85
CA GLU A 439 45.69 3.74 14.78
C GLU A 439 46.02 3.27 16.20
N GLU A 440 46.30 4.20 17.12
CA GLU A 440 46.50 3.87 18.54
C GLU A 440 45.17 3.62 19.28
N HIS A 441 44.11 4.32 18.87
CA HIS A 441 42.78 4.27 19.48
C HIS A 441 41.68 4.31 18.41
N PHE A 442 40.56 3.65 18.67
CA PHE A 442 39.41 3.71 17.77
C PHE A 442 38.70 5.07 17.86
N LEU A 443 38.47 5.70 16.71
CA LEU A 443 37.83 7.00 16.57
C LEU A 443 36.42 6.85 15.97
N PRO A 444 35.36 6.74 16.80
CA PRO A 444 34.03 6.33 16.34
C PRO A 444 33.32 7.35 15.43
N TYR A 445 33.80 8.59 15.33
CA TYR A 445 33.28 9.61 14.41
C TYR A 445 34.31 10.06 13.38
N HIS A 446 35.36 9.27 13.16
CA HIS A 446 36.28 9.47 12.04
C HIS A 446 35.58 9.04 10.76
N ARG A 447 35.00 10.00 10.02
CA ARG A 447 34.14 9.73 8.88
C ARG A 447 34.93 9.69 7.56
N ASP A 448 34.41 8.93 6.60
CA ASP A 448 34.91 8.89 5.23
C ASP A 448 34.45 10.11 4.39
N GLU A 449 34.73 10.09 3.09
CA GLU A 449 34.34 11.15 2.14
C GLU A 449 32.83 11.36 2.03
N ASN A 450 32.03 10.32 2.33
CA ASN A 450 30.58 10.36 2.36
C ASN A 450 30.04 10.78 3.74
N LEU A 451 30.94 11.18 4.64
CA LEU A 451 30.65 11.51 6.04
C LEU A 451 30.09 10.30 6.80
N VAL A 452 30.46 9.08 6.41
CA VAL A 452 30.04 7.84 7.05
C VAL A 452 31.10 7.41 8.05
N ARG A 453 30.68 7.21 9.31
CA ARG A 453 31.57 6.73 10.38
C ARG A 453 31.80 5.21 10.29
N PRO A 454 32.91 4.68 10.84
CA PRO A 454 33.12 3.24 10.98
C PRO A 454 32.06 2.61 11.89
N TRP A 455 31.52 1.48 11.45
CA TRP A 455 30.60 0.67 12.23
C TRP A 455 31.36 -0.45 12.95
N ALA A 456 31.59 -0.28 14.25
CA ALA A 456 32.18 -1.30 15.11
C ALA A 456 31.10 -1.99 15.94
N VAL A 457 31.12 -3.32 16.00
CA VAL A 457 30.18 -4.10 16.81
C VAL A 457 30.70 -4.19 18.26
N PRO A 458 29.87 -3.94 19.27
CA PRO A 458 30.25 -4.11 20.68
C PRO A 458 30.86 -5.49 20.97
N GLY A 459 31.92 -5.52 21.76
CA GLY A 459 32.68 -6.75 22.06
C GLY A 459 33.83 -7.04 21.09
N THR A 460 34.04 -6.23 20.05
CA THR A 460 35.21 -6.34 19.18
C THR A 460 36.46 -5.78 19.89
N PRO A 461 37.50 -6.58 20.16
CA PRO A 461 38.68 -6.13 20.91
C PRO A 461 39.40 -4.94 20.26
N GLY A 462 39.77 -3.94 21.06
CA GLY A 462 40.49 -2.75 20.58
C GLY A 462 39.62 -1.69 19.88
N LEU A 463 38.32 -1.94 19.74
CA LEU A 463 37.33 -1.00 19.19
C LEU A 463 36.31 -0.55 20.24
N GLU A 464 36.70 -0.56 21.51
CA GLU A 464 35.85 -0.10 22.60
C GLU A 464 35.47 1.37 22.39
N HIS A 465 34.17 1.67 22.38
CA HIS A 465 33.67 3.01 22.14
C HIS A 465 32.37 3.27 22.89
N ARG A 466 32.05 4.56 23.05
CA ARG A 466 30.81 5.02 23.68
C ARG A 466 30.13 6.06 22.81
N ILE A 467 29.03 5.65 22.20
CA ILE A 467 28.11 6.54 21.49
C ILE A 467 26.85 6.74 22.32
N GLY A 468 26.21 7.90 22.22
CA GLY A 468 25.08 8.28 23.06
C GLY A 468 24.42 9.57 22.56
N GLY A 469 23.33 9.99 23.19
CA GLY A 469 22.50 11.11 22.73
C GLY A 469 23.05 12.52 22.99
N LEU A 470 24.09 12.68 23.82
CA LEU A 470 24.75 13.98 24.02
C LEU A 470 25.61 14.34 22.82
N GLU A 471 25.73 15.64 22.51
CA GLU A 471 26.61 16.13 21.45
C GLU A 471 28.04 15.60 21.61
N LYS A 472 28.63 15.25 20.47
CA LYS A 472 29.91 14.56 20.41
C LYS A 472 30.97 15.44 19.78
N GLN A 473 32.18 15.40 20.36
CA GLN A 473 33.35 15.94 19.73
C GLN A 473 33.57 15.22 18.39
N ASN A 474 33.81 15.99 17.34
CA ASN A 474 34.16 15.46 16.04
C ASN A 474 35.33 14.47 16.16
N ILE A 475 35.32 13.40 15.36
CA ILE A 475 36.32 12.33 15.32
C ILE A 475 36.30 11.42 16.56
N THR A 476 36.51 11.96 17.76
CA THR A 476 36.75 11.17 18.99
C THR A 476 35.48 10.57 19.60
N GLY A 477 34.32 11.22 19.44
CA GLY A 477 33.07 10.78 20.07
C GLY A 477 32.95 11.05 21.57
N ASN A 478 33.87 11.84 22.15
CA ASN A 478 33.75 12.34 23.51
C ASN A 478 32.59 13.33 23.65
N VAL A 479 32.04 13.51 24.85
CA VAL A 479 31.00 14.54 25.06
C VAL A 479 31.63 15.92 24.87
N SER A 480 30.98 16.77 24.08
CA SER A 480 31.43 18.15 23.86
C SER A 480 30.27 19.13 23.94
N TYR A 481 30.49 20.25 24.62
CA TYR A 481 29.57 21.39 24.68
C TYR A 481 30.18 22.64 24.03
N ASP A 482 31.31 22.46 23.32
CA ASP A 482 31.99 23.51 22.59
C ASP A 482 31.10 24.04 21.45
N PRO A 483 30.84 25.37 21.38
CA PRO A 483 29.92 25.95 20.40
C PRO A 483 30.33 25.68 18.94
N GLU A 484 31.62 25.81 18.63
CA GLU A 484 32.18 25.61 17.30
C GLU A 484 32.04 24.14 16.88
N ASN A 485 32.33 23.19 17.79
CA ASN A 485 32.08 21.77 17.56
C ASN A 485 30.60 21.49 17.31
N HIS A 486 29.70 22.07 18.10
CA HIS A 486 28.26 21.87 17.90
C HIS A 486 27.81 22.35 16.52
N GLN A 487 28.22 23.56 16.12
CA GLN A 487 27.90 24.09 14.79
C GLN A 487 28.46 23.19 13.67
N LEU A 488 29.69 22.70 13.81
CA LEU A 488 30.31 21.79 12.86
C LEU A 488 29.53 20.48 12.75
N MET A 489 29.22 19.84 13.88
CA MET A 489 28.56 18.55 13.91
C MET A 489 27.11 18.61 13.39
N VAL A 490 26.40 19.71 13.64
CA VAL A 490 25.09 19.98 13.03
C VAL A 490 25.20 20.03 11.51
N LYS A 491 26.15 20.80 10.97
CA LYS A 491 26.37 20.91 9.52
C LYS A 491 26.78 19.58 8.89
N ILE A 492 27.67 18.81 9.53
CA ILE A 492 28.09 17.49 9.05
C ILE A 492 26.91 16.54 8.92
N ARG A 493 26.00 16.49 9.91
CA ARG A 493 24.82 15.62 9.86
C ARG A 493 23.89 15.98 8.69
N GLN A 494 23.72 17.27 8.41
CA GLN A 494 22.93 17.75 7.27
C GLN A 494 23.62 17.42 5.94
N GLU A 495 24.90 17.76 5.80
CA GLU A 495 25.70 17.46 4.60
C GLU A 495 25.73 15.95 4.30
N LYS A 496 25.82 15.09 5.32
CA LYS A 496 25.76 13.64 5.15
C LYS A 496 24.46 13.18 4.49
N VAL A 497 23.32 13.74 4.92
CA VAL A 497 22.02 13.42 4.32
C VAL A 497 21.94 13.98 2.89
N ASP A 498 22.46 15.18 2.64
CA ASP A 498 22.43 15.80 1.31
C ASP A 498 23.31 15.04 0.31
N LYS A 499 24.48 14.53 0.74
CA LYS A 499 25.37 13.68 -0.09
C LYS A 499 24.72 12.41 -0.61
N ILE A 500 23.64 11.93 -0.01
CA ILE A 500 22.88 10.78 -0.55
C ILE A 500 22.35 11.09 -1.96
N ALA A 501 22.13 12.37 -2.29
CA ALA A 501 21.74 12.79 -3.64
C ALA A 501 22.79 12.42 -4.71
N ASP A 502 24.05 12.19 -4.33
CA ASP A 502 25.13 11.72 -5.21
C ASP A 502 25.00 10.23 -5.56
N HIS A 503 24.26 9.48 -4.74
CA HIS A 503 24.19 8.01 -4.76
C HIS A 503 22.79 7.49 -5.10
N ILE A 504 21.89 8.37 -5.57
CA ILE A 504 20.54 8.02 -6.04
C ILE A 504 20.38 8.40 -7.51
N PRO A 505 19.54 7.68 -8.27
CA PRO A 505 19.30 7.99 -9.67
C PRO A 505 18.63 9.37 -9.84
N PRO A 506 18.86 10.06 -10.97
CA PRO A 506 18.13 11.28 -11.30
C PRO A 506 16.62 11.00 -11.41
N GLN A 507 15.80 12.01 -11.11
CA GLN A 507 14.36 11.96 -11.33
C GLN A 507 14.07 11.78 -12.82
N LYS A 508 13.13 10.88 -13.13
CA LYS A 508 12.65 10.63 -14.49
C LYS A 508 11.27 11.26 -14.71
N ILE A 509 10.97 11.56 -15.96
CA ILE A 509 9.60 11.75 -16.42
C ILE A 509 8.99 10.37 -16.63
N GLU A 510 7.90 10.08 -15.93
CA GLU A 510 7.20 8.80 -16.02
C GLU A 510 6.42 8.68 -17.33
N VAL A 511 5.77 9.77 -17.74
CA VAL A 511 4.94 9.86 -18.95
C VAL A 511 4.94 11.31 -19.45
N GLY A 512 4.98 11.50 -20.78
CA GLY A 512 4.89 12.82 -21.42
C GLY A 512 6.23 13.38 -21.88
N PRO A 513 6.24 14.58 -22.49
CA PRO A 513 7.45 15.22 -23.00
C PRO A 513 8.34 15.72 -21.85
N GLU A 514 9.63 15.93 -22.10
CA GLU A 514 10.58 16.48 -21.09
C GLU A 514 10.32 17.95 -20.73
N LYS A 515 9.56 18.66 -21.56
CA LYS A 515 9.12 20.06 -21.38
C LYS A 515 7.71 20.24 -21.91
N GLY A 516 6.92 21.15 -21.33
CA GLY A 516 5.53 21.36 -21.74
C GLY A 516 4.77 22.38 -20.90
N LYS A 517 3.45 22.40 -21.03
CA LYS A 517 2.60 23.36 -20.31
C LYS A 517 2.43 23.00 -18.82
N VAL A 518 2.08 21.75 -18.52
CA VAL A 518 1.78 21.33 -17.15
C VAL A 518 2.56 20.07 -16.80
N LEU A 519 3.37 20.14 -15.74
CA LEU A 519 3.91 18.97 -15.06
C LEU A 519 3.02 18.62 -13.88
N VAL A 520 2.55 17.39 -13.82
CA VAL A 520 1.91 16.83 -12.62
C VAL A 520 2.97 16.08 -11.82
N LEU A 521 3.36 16.63 -10.68
CA LEU A 521 4.37 16.09 -9.79
C LEU A 521 3.68 15.36 -8.63
N GLY A 522 3.78 14.04 -8.62
CA GLY A 522 3.16 13.19 -7.59
C GLY A 522 4.17 12.55 -6.63
N TRP A 523 3.64 11.95 -5.58
CA TRP A 523 4.34 11.04 -4.67
C TRP A 523 3.36 10.04 -4.04
N GLY A 524 3.86 8.91 -3.55
CA GLY A 524 3.03 7.87 -2.92
C GLY A 524 1.91 7.32 -3.81
N SER A 525 0.77 6.97 -3.20
CA SER A 525 -0.42 6.40 -3.89
C SER A 525 -1.04 7.24 -5.01
N THR A 526 -0.66 8.51 -5.17
CA THR A 526 -1.17 9.34 -6.27
C THR A 526 -0.68 8.90 -7.66
N PHE A 527 0.34 8.02 -7.71
CA PHE A 527 0.98 7.57 -8.95
C PHE A 527 -0.02 7.14 -10.03
N GLY A 528 -0.92 6.22 -9.66
CA GLY A 528 -1.82 5.59 -10.63
C GLY A 528 -2.85 6.55 -11.21
N ALA A 529 -3.42 7.42 -10.37
CA ALA A 529 -4.39 8.42 -10.80
C ALA A 529 -3.76 9.46 -11.72
N ILE A 530 -2.56 9.96 -11.36
CA ILE A 530 -1.83 10.92 -12.18
C ILE A 530 -1.44 10.29 -13.52
N LYS A 531 -0.84 9.10 -13.49
CA LYS A 531 -0.39 8.40 -14.70
C LYS A 531 -1.54 8.19 -15.68
N SER A 532 -2.69 7.75 -15.17
CA SER A 532 -3.88 7.52 -16.00
C SER A 532 -4.44 8.83 -16.58
N ALA A 533 -4.52 9.90 -15.78
CA ALA A 533 -5.02 11.20 -16.25
C ALA A 533 -4.11 11.82 -17.31
N VAL A 534 -2.78 11.74 -17.12
CA VAL A 534 -1.79 12.26 -18.07
C VAL A 534 -1.80 11.48 -19.39
N LEU A 535 -1.93 10.14 -19.34
CA LEU A 535 -2.06 9.33 -20.56
C LEU A 535 -3.31 9.70 -21.38
N ASP A 536 -4.46 9.87 -20.73
CA ASP A 536 -5.71 10.28 -21.40
C ASP A 536 -5.55 11.66 -22.06
N LEU A 537 -5.00 12.64 -21.32
CA LEU A 537 -4.79 14.00 -21.83
C LEU A 537 -3.75 14.06 -22.97
N LEU A 538 -2.72 13.22 -22.93
CA LEU A 538 -1.76 13.10 -24.04
C LEU A 538 -2.43 12.52 -25.29
N ALA A 539 -3.31 11.54 -25.13
CA ALA A 539 -4.10 10.99 -26.24
C ALA A 539 -5.06 12.03 -26.85
N GLU A 540 -5.53 12.99 -26.04
CA GLU A 540 -6.29 14.17 -26.49
C GLU A 540 -5.41 15.27 -27.12
N GLY A 541 -4.08 15.11 -27.13
CA GLY A 541 -3.13 16.05 -27.75
C GLY A 541 -2.67 17.19 -26.84
N HIS A 542 -2.92 17.12 -25.53
CA HIS A 542 -2.47 18.13 -24.58
C HIS A 542 -0.98 17.98 -24.21
N GLN A 543 -0.30 19.11 -23.92
CA GLN A 543 1.11 19.13 -23.50
C GLN A 543 1.24 18.99 -21.98
N VAL A 544 1.06 17.77 -21.49
CA VAL A 544 1.13 17.44 -20.06
C VAL A 544 2.17 16.35 -19.80
N ALA A 545 2.81 16.38 -18.64
CA ALA A 545 3.75 15.35 -18.22
C ALA A 545 3.52 14.92 -16.77
N HIS A 546 4.04 13.75 -16.42
CA HIS A 546 4.01 13.17 -15.09
C HIS A 546 5.44 12.90 -14.62
N ALA A 547 5.81 13.44 -13.47
CA ALA A 547 6.96 12.99 -12.68
C ALA A 547 6.49 12.50 -11.32
N HIS A 548 7.13 11.47 -10.78
CA HIS A 548 6.75 10.90 -9.49
C HIS A 548 7.96 10.71 -8.58
N ILE A 549 7.93 11.32 -7.40
CA ILE A 549 9.07 11.38 -6.49
C ILE A 549 9.11 10.12 -5.62
N ARG A 550 10.25 9.44 -5.64
CA ARG A 550 10.60 8.36 -4.69
C ARG A 550 11.44 8.87 -3.53
N HIS A 551 12.56 9.53 -3.85
CA HIS A 551 13.48 10.08 -2.87
C HIS A 551 12.96 11.45 -2.45
N MET A 552 12.25 11.48 -1.33
CA MET A 552 11.67 12.71 -0.80
C MET A 552 12.79 13.55 -0.19
N ARG A 553 13.65 12.93 0.64
CA ARG A 553 14.79 13.61 1.26
C ARG A 553 16.06 12.76 1.17
N PRO A 554 17.18 13.29 0.63
CA PRO A 554 17.22 14.46 -0.26
C PRO A 554 16.47 14.17 -1.57
N PHE A 555 16.05 15.22 -2.28
CA PHE A 555 15.52 15.07 -3.63
C PHE A 555 16.64 14.71 -4.63
N PRO A 556 16.31 14.07 -5.77
CA PRO A 556 17.26 13.92 -6.87
C PRO A 556 17.74 15.28 -7.37
N LYS A 557 19.05 15.41 -7.67
CA LYS A 557 19.69 16.68 -8.02
C LYS A 557 19.06 17.43 -9.19
N ASN A 558 18.56 16.69 -10.18
CA ASN A 558 17.96 17.26 -11.39
C ASN A 558 16.49 17.67 -11.21
N LEU A 559 15.90 17.49 -10.02
CA LEU A 559 14.48 17.81 -9.82
C LEU A 559 14.19 19.28 -10.11
N GLY A 560 15.03 20.21 -9.63
CA GLY A 560 14.87 21.64 -9.90
C GLY A 560 14.84 21.98 -11.39
N GLU A 561 15.73 21.38 -12.19
CA GLU A 561 15.78 21.57 -13.65
C GLU A 561 14.51 21.07 -14.33
N ILE A 562 14.02 19.89 -13.92
CA ILE A 562 12.76 19.33 -14.42
C ILE A 562 11.60 20.28 -14.12
N LEU A 563 11.47 20.76 -12.88
CA LEU A 563 10.35 21.59 -12.49
C LEU A 563 10.30 22.92 -13.26
N HIS A 564 11.47 23.51 -13.57
CA HIS A 564 11.57 24.74 -14.38
C HIS A 564 11.33 24.53 -15.88
N SER A 565 11.25 23.28 -16.35
CA SER A 565 11.03 22.95 -17.77
C SER A 565 9.56 23.01 -18.19
N TYR A 566 8.66 23.43 -17.28
CA TYR A 566 7.21 23.52 -17.52
C TYR A 566 6.64 24.85 -17.07
N ASP A 567 5.60 25.33 -17.78
CA ASP A 567 4.96 26.62 -17.45
C ASP A 567 4.25 26.58 -16.10
N LYS A 568 3.67 25.43 -15.75
CA LYS A 568 2.96 25.20 -14.49
C LYS A 568 3.30 23.82 -13.90
N VAL A 569 3.38 23.76 -12.58
CA VAL A 569 3.53 22.50 -11.83
C VAL A 569 2.28 22.29 -10.98
N LEU A 570 1.60 21.16 -11.15
CA LEU A 570 0.48 20.71 -10.31
C LEU A 570 0.97 19.62 -9.36
N ILE A 571 0.64 19.74 -8.07
CA ILE A 571 0.97 18.75 -7.03
C ILE A 571 -0.33 18.25 -6.40
N PRO A 572 -0.86 17.11 -6.85
CA PRO A 572 -1.99 16.45 -6.21
C PRO A 572 -1.56 15.71 -4.96
N GLU A 573 -2.27 15.90 -3.85
CA GLU A 573 -1.94 15.29 -2.56
C GLU A 573 -3.20 14.84 -1.82
N ILE A 574 -3.13 13.66 -1.19
CA ILE A 574 -4.17 13.20 -0.24
C ILE A 574 -3.84 13.77 1.15
N ASN A 575 -3.68 15.09 1.21
CA ASN A 575 -3.41 15.90 2.39
C ASN A 575 -3.63 17.39 2.03
N ASN A 576 -3.44 18.30 2.98
CA ASN A 576 -3.59 19.75 2.76
C ASN A 576 -2.30 20.46 2.32
N GLY A 577 -1.62 19.89 1.32
CA GLY A 577 -0.45 20.44 0.65
C GLY A 577 0.85 20.32 1.44
N GLN A 578 1.39 19.13 1.66
CA GLN A 578 2.66 18.98 2.38
C GLN A 578 3.87 19.05 1.44
N LEU A 579 3.87 18.29 0.35
CA LEU A 579 4.95 18.30 -0.62
C LEU A 579 5.06 19.68 -1.30
N ILE A 580 3.93 20.30 -1.65
CA ILE A 580 3.93 21.63 -2.27
C ILE A 580 4.66 22.69 -1.44
N LYS A 581 4.56 22.63 -0.11
CA LYS A 581 5.27 23.55 0.80
C LYS A 581 6.79 23.36 0.68
N ILE A 582 7.23 22.11 0.66
CA ILE A 582 8.65 21.75 0.56
C ILE A 582 9.19 22.13 -0.83
N ILE A 583 8.46 21.84 -1.91
CA ILE A 583 8.90 22.18 -3.28
C ILE A 583 9.04 23.70 -3.45
N ARG A 584 8.08 24.48 -2.95
CA ARG A 584 8.13 25.95 -2.99
C ARG A 584 9.31 26.50 -2.19
N ASP A 585 9.56 25.94 -1.00
CA ASP A 585 10.69 26.32 -0.15
C ASP A 585 12.05 26.04 -0.83
N GLN A 586 12.22 24.86 -1.42
CA GLN A 586 13.50 24.42 -1.96
C GLN A 586 13.82 24.98 -3.36
N TYR A 587 12.81 25.21 -4.20
CA TYR A 587 13.02 25.57 -5.61
C TYR A 587 12.43 26.91 -6.03
N LEU A 588 11.69 27.60 -5.16
CA LEU A 588 11.05 28.90 -5.43
C LEU A 588 10.13 28.92 -6.67
N ILE A 589 9.47 27.80 -6.95
CA ILE A 589 8.53 27.65 -8.07
C ILE A 589 7.09 27.85 -7.59
N ASP A 590 6.26 28.56 -8.35
CA ASP A 590 4.81 28.69 -8.07
C ASP A 590 4.03 27.42 -8.44
N ALA A 591 4.34 26.31 -7.76
CA ALA A 591 3.60 25.07 -7.89
C ALA A 591 2.17 25.26 -7.37
N GLN A 592 1.17 24.63 -7.99
CA GLN A 592 -0.24 24.69 -7.61
C GLN A 592 -0.69 23.38 -6.97
N GLY A 593 -1.58 23.44 -5.99
CA GLY A 593 -2.07 22.26 -5.27
C GLY A 593 -3.38 21.70 -5.81
N TYR A 594 -3.57 20.39 -5.70
CA TYR A 594 -4.89 19.76 -5.64
C TYR A 594 -4.95 18.90 -4.37
N HIS A 595 -5.82 19.26 -3.43
CA HIS A 595 -5.80 18.69 -2.08
C HIS A 595 -7.08 17.91 -1.81
N LYS A 596 -6.96 16.63 -1.45
CA LYS A 596 -8.10 15.78 -1.09
C LYS A 596 -7.91 15.21 0.31
N ILE A 597 -8.66 15.71 1.28
CA ILE A 597 -8.57 15.31 2.70
C ILE A 597 -9.87 14.60 3.10
N MET A 598 -10.15 13.47 2.43
CA MET A 598 -11.42 12.74 2.56
C MET A 598 -11.23 11.27 2.97
N GLY A 599 -10.00 10.86 3.31
CA GLY A 599 -9.69 9.45 3.62
C GLY A 599 -9.89 8.49 2.43
N VAL A 600 -9.94 9.00 1.20
CA VAL A 600 -10.13 8.23 -0.03
C VAL A 600 -9.17 8.70 -1.12
N PRO A 601 -8.80 7.82 -2.08
CA PRO A 601 -7.92 8.18 -3.18
C PRO A 601 -8.45 9.33 -4.04
N ILE A 602 -7.54 10.06 -4.68
CA ILE A 602 -7.88 10.97 -5.77
C ILE A 602 -8.24 10.13 -7.01
N THR A 603 -9.33 10.48 -7.67
CA THR A 603 -9.80 9.80 -8.89
C THR A 603 -9.14 10.37 -10.14
N LYS A 604 -9.12 9.59 -11.21
CA LYS A 604 -8.60 10.03 -12.52
C LYS A 604 -9.40 11.22 -13.05
N GLY A 605 -10.73 11.16 -13.00
CA GLY A 605 -11.62 12.21 -13.50
C GLY A 605 -11.45 13.56 -12.78
N GLU A 606 -11.20 13.55 -11.48
CA GLU A 606 -10.85 14.75 -10.71
C GLU A 606 -9.60 15.43 -11.28
N LEU A 607 -8.53 14.65 -11.52
CA LEU A 607 -7.28 15.18 -12.05
C LEU A 607 -7.39 15.68 -13.49
N ILE A 608 -8.09 14.94 -14.36
CA ILE A 608 -8.34 15.39 -15.74
C ILE A 608 -9.00 16.77 -15.75
N THR A 609 -10.05 16.93 -14.94
CA THR A 609 -10.77 18.21 -14.82
C THR A 609 -9.82 19.31 -14.37
N ARG A 610 -9.08 19.08 -13.29
CA ARG A 610 -8.15 20.08 -12.74
C ARG A 610 -7.02 20.45 -13.70
N ILE A 611 -6.45 19.48 -14.40
CA ILE A 611 -5.36 19.72 -15.35
C ILE A 611 -5.86 20.50 -16.56
N LYS A 612 -7.08 20.21 -17.06
CA LYS A 612 -7.71 20.96 -18.16
C LYS A 612 -7.92 22.44 -17.82
N GLU A 613 -8.25 22.78 -16.58
CA GLU A 613 -8.33 24.17 -16.12
C GLU A 613 -6.97 24.90 -16.15
N MET A 614 -5.85 24.16 -16.18
CA MET A 614 -4.49 24.71 -16.16
C MET A 614 -3.87 24.85 -17.56
N LEU A 615 -4.41 24.19 -18.58
CA LEU A 615 -3.91 24.18 -19.97
C LEU A 615 -4.34 25.39 -20.78
#